data_AF-X1DFK2-F1
#
_entry.id   AF-X1DFK2-F1
#
_cell.length_a   1.000
_cell.length_b   1.000
_cell.length_c   1.000
_cell.angle_alpha   90.00
_cell.angle_beta   90.00
_cell.angle_gamma   90.00
#
_symmetry.space_group_name_H-M   'P 1'
#
loop_
_entity.id
_entity.type
_entity.pdbx_description
1 polymer ?
#
loop_
_entity_poly.entity_id
_entity_poly.type
_entity_poly.pdbx_seq_one_letter_code
_entity_poly.pdbx_strand_id
1 'polypeptide(L)'
;MAKQMGLKYLVITSVNRDDLPDGGASHFRDCINEVRQQCPDIHPVRNSQTDKNTARREKISNGVKFEVLTPDFRNCQAQALKILRDALPFVFAHNVETVPSLYPTVRAGGSAL
;
A
#
# COMPACT_ATOMS: atom_id res chain seq x y z
N MET A 1 10.32 -8.66 -13.71
CA MET A 1 9.14 -8.10 -14.40
C MET A 1 9.06 -6.57 -14.28
N ALA A 2 8.77 -5.97 -13.11
CA ALA A 2 8.54 -4.52 -12.99
C ALA A 2 9.66 -3.64 -13.58
N LYS A 3 10.92 -3.95 -13.26
CA LYS A 3 12.12 -3.29 -13.83
C LYS A 3 12.24 -3.49 -15.34
N GLN A 4 12.05 -4.71 -15.81
CA GLN A 4 12.14 -5.06 -17.25
C GLN A 4 11.07 -4.37 -18.08
N MET A 5 9.89 -4.16 -17.50
CA MET A 5 8.76 -3.48 -18.14
C MET A 5 8.81 -1.94 -18.01
N GLY A 6 9.75 -1.39 -17.24
CA GLY A 6 9.83 0.05 -16.98
C GLY A 6 8.55 0.61 -16.36
N LEU A 7 7.89 -0.15 -15.48
CA LEU A 7 6.63 0.28 -14.87
C LEU A 7 6.83 1.54 -14.02
N LYS A 8 5.89 2.48 -14.14
CA LYS A 8 5.85 3.71 -13.32
C LYS A 8 4.83 3.61 -12.18
N TYR A 9 3.98 2.61 -12.23
CA TYR A 9 2.90 2.36 -11.28
C TYR A 9 2.78 0.86 -11.06
N LEU A 10 2.64 0.45 -9.81
CA LEU A 10 2.56 -0.95 -9.44
C LEU A 10 1.48 -1.14 -8.38
N VAL A 11 0.52 -2.01 -8.66
CA VAL A 11 -0.50 -2.44 -7.71
C VAL A 11 -0.03 -3.73 -7.05
N ILE A 12 -0.02 -3.74 -5.71
CA ILE A 12 0.34 -4.90 -4.89
C ILE A 12 -0.91 -5.37 -4.15
N THR A 13 -1.23 -6.64 -4.29
CA THR A 13 -2.30 -7.30 -3.54
C THR A 13 -1.81 -8.65 -3.01
N SER A 14 -2.52 -9.19 -2.02
CA SER A 14 -2.24 -10.50 -1.42
C SER A 14 -3.55 -11.16 -1.00
N VAL A 15 -3.55 -12.49 -0.97
CA VAL A 15 -4.56 -13.25 -0.23
C VAL A 15 -4.48 -12.93 1.27
N ASN A 16 -5.60 -13.13 1.98
CA ASN A 16 -5.64 -13.00 3.44
C ASN A 16 -4.64 -13.95 4.10
N ARG A 17 -3.93 -13.45 5.10
CA ARG A 17 -2.96 -14.22 5.90
C ARG A 17 -3.34 -14.19 7.37
N ASP A 18 -4.56 -14.64 7.66
CA ASP A 18 -5.10 -14.75 9.03
C ASP A 18 -4.27 -15.71 9.91
N ASP A 19 -3.43 -16.54 9.29
CA ASP A 19 -2.44 -17.41 9.94
C ASP A 19 -1.22 -16.64 10.50
N LEU A 20 -1.00 -15.40 10.08
CA LEU A 20 0.13 -14.58 10.50
C LEU A 20 -0.26 -13.54 11.57
N PRO A 21 0.63 -13.25 12.54
CA PRO A 21 0.37 -12.26 13.58
C PRO A 21 0.09 -10.84 13.06
N ASP A 22 0.65 -10.49 11.90
CA ASP A 22 0.49 -9.18 11.27
C ASP A 22 -0.49 -9.20 10.09
N GLY A 23 -1.22 -10.30 9.90
CA GLY A 23 -2.15 -10.47 8.78
C GLY A 23 -1.49 -10.42 7.40
N GLY A 24 -0.15 -10.59 7.33
CA GLY A 24 0.63 -10.48 6.10
C GLY A 24 1.07 -9.07 5.73
N ALA A 25 0.89 -8.07 6.60
CA ALA A 25 1.27 -6.69 6.33
C ALA A 25 2.77 -6.54 5.96
N SER A 26 3.65 -7.34 6.56
CA SER A 26 5.08 -7.34 6.24
C SER A 26 5.36 -7.72 4.78
N HIS A 27 4.56 -8.59 4.15
CA HIS A 27 4.77 -8.95 2.74
C HIS A 27 4.61 -7.75 1.81
N PHE A 28 3.64 -6.88 2.07
CA PHE A 28 3.45 -5.65 1.30
C PHE A 28 4.65 -4.72 1.46
N ARG A 29 5.10 -4.49 2.71
CA ARG A 29 6.30 -3.68 3.00
C ARG A 29 7.52 -4.23 2.26
N ASP A 30 7.74 -5.54 2.36
CA ASP A 30 8.92 -6.20 1.82
C ASP A 30 8.90 -6.18 0.29
N CYS A 31 7.74 -6.36 -0.34
CA CYS A 31 7.58 -6.20 -1.79
C CYS A 31 7.90 -4.77 -2.25
N ILE A 32 7.39 -3.76 -1.55
CA ILE A 32 7.68 -2.35 -1.86
C ILE A 32 9.19 -2.07 -1.73
N ASN A 33 9.80 -2.53 -0.63
CA ASN A 33 11.23 -2.31 -0.37
C ASN A 33 12.11 -2.99 -1.42
N GLU A 34 11.77 -4.22 -1.81
CA GLU A 34 12.50 -4.95 -2.85
C GLU A 34 12.44 -4.22 -4.20
N VAL A 35 11.26 -3.73 -4.60
CA VAL A 35 11.13 -2.96 -5.85
C VAL A 35 11.93 -1.66 -5.79
N ARG A 36 11.94 -0.97 -4.64
CA ARG A 36 12.78 0.22 -4.44
C ARG A 36 14.28 -0.08 -4.54
N GLN A 37 14.73 -1.22 -4.03
CA GLN A 37 16.14 -1.62 -4.12
C GLN A 37 16.55 -1.94 -5.57
N GLN A 38 15.68 -2.61 -6.33
CA GLN A 38 15.97 -2.98 -7.71
C GLN A 38 15.86 -1.79 -8.69
N CYS A 39 15.15 -0.73 -8.29
CA CYS A 39 14.91 0.49 -9.05
C CYS A 39 15.28 1.74 -8.21
N PRO A 40 16.57 2.10 -8.08
CA PRO A 40 17.03 3.14 -7.14
C PRO A 40 16.84 4.60 -7.59
N ASP A 41 16.44 4.88 -8.84
CA ASP A 41 16.14 6.25 -9.35
C ASP A 41 14.87 6.88 -8.72
N ILE A 42 14.43 6.34 -7.58
CA ILE A 42 13.14 6.50 -6.93
C ILE A 42 13.39 7.06 -5.53
N HIS A 43 13.44 8.38 -5.39
CA HIS A 43 13.38 8.98 -4.06
C HIS A 43 11.95 8.92 -3.52
N PRO A 44 11.73 8.49 -2.26
CA PRO A 44 10.44 8.66 -1.62
C PRO A 44 10.12 10.15 -1.57
N VAL A 45 8.95 10.54 -2.07
CA VAL A 45 8.41 11.88 -1.86
C VAL A 45 8.18 12.03 -0.37
N ARG A 46 9.17 12.58 0.34
CA ARG A 46 8.95 13.11 1.68
C ARG A 46 8.20 14.42 1.48
N ASN A 47 6.96 14.48 1.95
CA ASN A 47 6.26 15.74 2.10
C ASN A 47 7.09 16.59 3.07
N SER A 48 7.91 17.50 2.54
CA SER A 48 8.55 18.51 3.36
C SER A 48 7.45 19.37 3.95
N GLN A 49 7.43 19.47 5.28
CA GLN A 49 6.68 20.50 6.00
C GLN A 49 6.85 21.84 5.26
N THR A 50 5.72 22.50 5.03
CA THR A 50 5.55 23.70 4.22
C THR A 50 6.45 24.87 4.63
N ASP A 51 7.44 25.21 3.79
CA ASP A 51 8.00 26.57 3.73
C ASP A 51 7.24 27.37 2.66
N LYS A 52 6.45 28.34 3.10
CA LYS A 52 5.46 29.10 2.32
C LYS A 52 6.03 30.05 1.25
N ASN A 53 7.28 29.91 0.79
CA ASN A 53 7.84 30.96 -0.08
C ASN A 53 8.87 30.52 -1.13
N THR A 54 8.70 29.36 -1.75
CA THR A 54 9.45 29.10 -2.98
C THR A 54 8.58 28.38 -3.98
N ALA A 55 8.34 29.02 -5.12
CA ALA A 55 7.92 28.39 -6.36
C ALA A 55 9.01 27.43 -6.85
N ARG A 56 9.27 26.36 -6.08
CA ARG A 56 10.06 25.21 -6.50
C ARG A 56 9.11 24.35 -7.30
N ARG A 57 9.32 24.31 -8.63
CA ARG A 57 8.87 23.20 -9.47
C ARG A 57 9.07 21.91 -8.68
N GLU A 58 7.98 21.28 -8.25
CA GLU A 58 8.03 19.93 -7.68
C GLU A 58 8.82 19.10 -8.69
N LYS A 59 10.01 18.64 -8.29
CA LYS A 59 10.79 17.71 -9.10
C LYS A 59 9.86 16.53 -9.31
N ILE A 60 9.36 16.34 -10.53
CA ILE A 60 8.49 15.22 -10.89
C ILE A 60 9.26 13.97 -10.50
N SER A 61 8.83 13.31 -9.43
CA SER A 61 9.50 12.11 -8.94
C SER A 61 9.29 11.03 -9.99
N ASN A 62 10.35 10.61 -10.68
CA ASN A 62 10.33 9.47 -11.61
C ASN A 62 10.26 8.12 -10.86
N GLY A 63 9.72 8.14 -9.64
CA GLY A 63 9.53 7.00 -8.77
C GLY A 63 8.40 6.09 -9.23
N VAL A 64 8.59 4.78 -9.12
CA VAL A 64 7.48 3.82 -9.16
C VAL A 64 6.52 4.18 -8.03
N LYS A 65 5.26 4.44 -8.39
CA LYS A 65 4.17 4.66 -7.43
C LYS A 65 3.57 3.31 -7.05
N PHE A 66 3.38 3.09 -5.77
CA PHE A 66 2.83 1.85 -5.23
C PHE A 66 1.40 2.06 -4.77
N GLU A 67 0.48 1.26 -5.30
CA GLU A 67 -0.85 1.08 -4.73
C GLU A 67 -0.88 -0.24 -3.99
N VAL A 68 -1.36 -0.23 -2.74
CA VAL A 68 -1.60 -1.46 -1.99
C VAL A 68 -3.10 -1.67 -1.88
N LEU A 69 -3.57 -2.83 -2.35
CA LEU A 69 -4.93 -3.31 -2.14
C LEU A 69 -4.89 -4.37 -1.05
N THR A 70 -5.27 -3.98 0.16
CA THR A 70 -5.06 -4.79 1.36
C THR A 70 -6.32 -5.55 1.79
N PRO A 71 -6.17 -6.66 2.53
CA PRO A 71 -7.26 -7.18 3.36
C PRO A 71 -7.59 -6.21 4.52
N ASP A 72 -8.55 -6.59 5.34
CA ASP A 72 -9.02 -5.83 6.52
C ASP A 72 -8.13 -6.01 7.77
N PHE A 73 -7.16 -6.93 7.72
CA PHE A 73 -6.21 -7.22 8.80
C PHE A 73 -6.90 -7.52 10.16
N ARG A 74 -8.01 -8.29 10.15
CA ARG A 74 -8.81 -8.60 11.35
C ARG A 74 -7.92 -8.94 12.55
N ASN A 75 -8.22 -8.33 13.69
CA ASN A 75 -7.51 -8.48 14.98
C ASN A 75 -6.06 -7.96 15.02
N CYS A 76 -5.46 -7.52 13.90
CA CYS A 76 -4.08 -7.03 13.85
C CYS A 76 -3.93 -5.67 13.13
N GLN A 77 -5.03 -4.93 12.94
CA GLN A 77 -5.08 -3.66 12.20
C GLN A 77 -4.01 -2.65 12.67
N ALA A 78 -3.87 -2.44 13.98
CA ALA A 78 -2.89 -1.49 14.52
C ALA A 78 -1.45 -1.87 14.17
N GLN A 79 -1.12 -3.16 14.23
CA GLN A 79 0.19 -3.68 13.84
C GLN A 79 0.41 -3.55 12.33
N ALA A 80 -0.58 -3.92 11.52
CA ALA A 80 -0.53 -3.82 10.07
C ALA A 80 -0.34 -2.36 9.61
N LEU A 81 -1.11 -1.42 10.17
CA LEU A 81 -0.99 0.01 9.87
C LEU A 81 0.39 0.55 10.25
N LYS A 82 0.96 0.13 11.39
CA LYS A 82 2.33 0.52 11.78
C LYS A 82 3.35 0.08 10.73
N ILE A 83 3.26 -1.17 10.26
CA ILE A 83 4.15 -1.74 9.25
C ILE A 83 4.01 -1.02 7.91
N LEU A 84 2.77 -0.79 7.46
CA LEU A 84 2.49 -0.22 6.14
C LEU A 84 2.75 1.29 6.07
N ARG A 85 2.58 2.00 7.20
CA ARG A 85 2.96 3.41 7.30
C ARG A 85 4.44 3.62 6.99
N ASP A 86 5.30 2.72 7.46
CA ASP A 86 6.74 2.80 7.19
C ASP A 86 7.08 2.45 5.73
N ALA A 87 6.23 1.66 5.06
CA ALA A 87 6.35 1.32 3.65
C ALA A 87 5.95 2.47 2.70
N LEU A 88 5.15 3.44 3.16
CA LEU A 88 4.69 4.62 2.40
C LEU A 88 4.15 4.29 1.00
N PRO A 89 3.02 3.58 0.88
CA PRO A 89 2.33 3.44 -0.41
C PRO A 89 1.80 4.79 -0.89
N PHE A 90 1.73 4.98 -2.21
CA PHE A 90 1.13 6.16 -2.83
C PHE A 90 -0.40 6.13 -2.72
N VAL A 91 -1.00 4.96 -2.90
CA VAL A 91 -2.43 4.70 -2.66
C VAL A 91 -2.55 3.54 -1.68
N PHE A 92 -3.37 3.73 -0.65
CA PHE A 92 -3.77 2.68 0.27
C PHE A 92 -5.26 2.40 0.03
N ALA A 93 -5.57 1.22 -0.50
CA ALA A 93 -6.92 0.82 -0.87
C ALA A 93 -7.33 -0.45 -0.12
N HIS A 94 -8.63 -0.55 0.17
CA HIS A 94 -9.29 -1.74 0.69
C HIS A 94 -10.62 -1.90 -0.04
N ASN A 95 -10.90 -3.10 -0.53
CA ASN A 95 -12.17 -3.36 -1.20
C ASN A 95 -13.29 -3.55 -0.17
N VAL A 96 -14.36 -2.77 -0.34
CA VAL A 96 -15.62 -3.02 0.38
C VAL A 96 -16.38 -4.19 -0.25
N GLU A 97 -16.14 -4.53 -1.52
CA GLU A 97 -16.76 -5.65 -2.28
C GLU A 97 -18.25 -5.49 -2.59
N THR A 98 -19.10 -5.19 -1.61
CA THR A 98 -20.56 -5.08 -1.82
C THR A 98 -21.24 -4.14 -0.83
N VAL A 99 -22.52 -3.88 -1.04
CA VAL A 99 -23.34 -3.04 -0.14
C VAL A 99 -23.60 -3.75 1.19
N PRO A 100 -23.75 -3.01 2.32
CA PRO A 100 -23.90 -3.61 3.65
C PRO A 100 -25.05 -4.63 3.79
N SER A 101 -26.15 -4.43 3.06
CA SER A 101 -27.32 -5.32 3.10
C SER A 101 -27.04 -6.72 2.51
N LEU A 102 -26.08 -6.85 1.60
CA LEU A 102 -25.74 -8.11 0.94
C LEU A 102 -24.51 -8.79 1.57
N TYR A 103 -23.78 -8.08 2.43
CA TYR A 103 -22.55 -8.57 3.05
C TYR A 103 -22.67 -9.94 3.73
N PRO A 104 -23.68 -10.18 4.59
CA PRO A 104 -23.83 -11.48 5.26
C PRO A 104 -24.02 -12.65 4.30
N THR A 105 -24.54 -12.39 3.10
CA THR A 105 -24.81 -13.41 2.08
C THR A 105 -23.58 -13.65 1.19
N VAL A 106 -22.87 -12.58 0.82
CA VAL A 106 -21.73 -12.63 -0.12
C VAL A 106 -20.43 -12.98 0.59
N ARG A 107 -20.28 -12.63 1.87
CA ARG A 107 -19.02 -12.77 2.61
C ARG A 107 -19.24 -13.25 4.05
N ALA A 108 -19.46 -14.56 4.21
CA ALA A 108 -19.53 -15.18 5.52
C ALA A 108 -18.19 -15.00 6.27
N GLY A 109 -18.15 -14.06 7.23
CA GLY A 109 -16.99 -13.78 8.07
C GLY A 109 -16.24 -12.46 7.79
N GLY A 110 -16.69 -11.64 6.84
CA GLY A 110 -16.16 -10.28 6.62
C GLY A 110 -17.03 -9.19 7.26
N SER A 111 -16.45 -8.01 7.50
CA SER A 111 -17.19 -6.78 7.81
C SER A 111 -17.18 -5.84 6.62
N ALA A 112 -18.25 -5.05 6.43
CA ALA A 112 -18.31 -4.05 5.37
C ALA A 112 -17.41 -2.83 5.64
N LEU A 113 -16.98 -2.65 6.90
CA LEU A 113 -16.14 -1.56 7.40
C LEU A 113 -15.29 -2.03 8.59
#